data_AF-C9ZQR0-F1
#
_entry.id   AF-C9ZQR0-F1
#
_cell.length_a   1.000
_cell.length_b   1.000
_cell.length_c   1.000
_cell.angle_alpha   90.00
_cell.angle_beta   90.00
_cell.angle_gamma   90.00
#
_symmetry.space_group_name_H-M   'P 1'
#
loop_
_entity.id
_entity.type
_entity.pdbx_description
1 polymer ?
#
loop_
_entity_poly.entity_id
_entity_poly.type
_entity_poly.pdbx_seq_one_letter_code
_entity_poly.pdbx_strand_id
1 'polypeptide(L)'
;MRRALVFTAFAANSAAAAFAASFAKSHTAVVTNPMVPQPVYMQQRLVSDQRLSEATLRELEDERQRAGLPEKPEIPEGWTIDRKPGVTHFTMRKSHGDEEIILQLTGEDRSNEEITRTLDVLVVNGGKALVFGMSVEDGEFVINNVCFRHDGKLALDTSAEAQFQKSQLYMGPDLADLEDHLVDSFTSYLSARGVNDTLANFIDQFSLWSEQADYEEWLSSINKFVS
;
A
#
# COMPACT_ATOMS: atom_id res chain seq x y z
N MET A 1 -1.88 -8.49 -25.73
CA MET A 1 -1.09 -9.59 -26.35
C MET A 1 -0.41 -10.37 -25.24
N ARG A 2 -0.70 -11.67 -25.11
CA ARG A 2 -0.25 -12.55 -24.02
C ARG A 2 1.17 -13.05 -24.28
N ARG A 3 2.02 -13.14 -23.24
CA ARG A 3 3.25 -13.96 -23.29
C ARG A 3 3.35 -14.84 -22.05
N ALA A 4 3.31 -16.14 -22.32
CA ALA A 4 3.50 -17.24 -21.39
C ALA A 4 4.99 -17.55 -21.23
N LEU A 5 5.40 -17.94 -20.03
CA LEU A 5 6.72 -18.50 -19.73
C LEU A 5 6.60 -20.03 -19.70
N VAL A 6 7.36 -20.69 -20.58
CA VAL A 6 7.49 -22.15 -20.65
C VAL A 6 8.79 -22.54 -19.95
N PHE A 7 8.68 -23.41 -18.95
CA PHE A 7 9.78 -24.13 -18.32
C PHE A 7 10.21 -25.32 -19.18
N THR A 8 11.51 -25.56 -19.28
CA THR A 8 12.03 -26.84 -19.82
C THR A 8 13.06 -27.44 -18.88
N ALA A 9 12.72 -28.63 -18.37
CA ALA A 9 13.57 -29.55 -17.65
C ALA A 9 14.46 -30.35 -18.61
N PHE A 10 15.66 -30.74 -18.16
CA PHE A 10 16.54 -31.65 -18.88
C PHE A 10 16.35 -33.09 -18.39
N ALA A 11 16.02 -33.99 -19.31
CA ALA A 11 16.09 -35.43 -19.14
C ALA A 11 17.39 -35.97 -19.77
N ALA A 12 17.98 -36.98 -19.12
CA ALA A 12 19.25 -37.61 -19.49
C ALA A 12 19.05 -38.97 -20.20
N ASN A 13 20.14 -39.42 -20.83
CA ASN A 13 20.45 -40.77 -21.34
C ASN A 13 19.73 -41.18 -22.65
N SER A 14 20.28 -41.99 -23.57
CA SER A 14 21.52 -42.80 -23.67
C SER A 14 21.61 -43.38 -25.11
N ALA A 15 22.79 -43.86 -25.55
CA ALA A 15 22.99 -44.99 -26.49
C ALA A 15 24.52 -45.25 -26.64
N ALA A 16 25.07 -46.41 -26.21
CA ALA A 16 25.36 -47.65 -26.98
C ALA A 16 26.53 -47.53 -27.98
N ALA A 17 27.45 -48.48 -28.24
CA ALA A 17 27.91 -49.75 -27.67
C ALA A 17 29.20 -50.19 -28.45
N ALA A 18 30.14 -50.87 -27.77
CA ALA A 18 31.15 -51.91 -28.17
C ALA A 18 31.98 -51.82 -29.51
N PHE A 19 33.14 -52.46 -29.76
CA PHE A 19 33.89 -53.62 -29.22
C PHE A 19 35.36 -53.62 -29.76
N ALA A 20 36.26 -54.36 -29.07
CA ALA A 20 37.56 -54.95 -29.48
C ALA A 20 38.78 -54.01 -29.74
N ALA A 21 40.05 -54.32 -29.46
CA ALA A 21 40.76 -55.57 -29.14
C ALA A 21 42.07 -55.30 -28.34
N SER A 22 42.56 -56.36 -27.70
CA SER A 22 43.80 -56.53 -26.90
C SER A 22 45.11 -56.02 -27.53
N PHE A 23 46.04 -55.48 -26.72
CA PHE A 23 47.37 -56.05 -26.45
C PHE A 23 48.12 -55.23 -25.38
N ALA A 24 48.60 -55.91 -24.33
CA ALA A 24 49.34 -55.32 -23.23
C ALA A 24 50.84 -55.18 -23.55
N LYS A 25 51.41 -53.99 -23.33
CA LYS A 25 52.85 -53.80 -23.05
C LYS A 25 53.04 -52.72 -22.00
N SER A 26 53.68 -53.13 -20.91
CA SER A 26 54.08 -52.32 -19.76
C SER A 26 55.13 -51.29 -20.16
N HIS A 27 54.75 -50.02 -20.08
CA HIS A 27 55.69 -48.89 -20.06
C HIS A 27 55.58 -48.19 -18.71
N THR A 28 56.77 -47.91 -18.15
CA THR A 28 57.05 -47.13 -16.95
C THR A 28 56.20 -45.86 -16.90
N ALA A 29 55.32 -45.78 -15.91
CA ALA A 29 54.49 -44.61 -15.66
C ALA A 29 55.36 -43.45 -15.19
N VAL A 30 55.55 -42.45 -16.07
CA VAL A 30 55.83 -41.09 -15.60
C VAL A 30 54.55 -40.67 -14.87
N VAL A 31 54.65 -40.48 -13.55
CA VAL A 31 53.56 -39.87 -12.77
C VAL A 31 53.49 -38.40 -13.18
N THR A 32 52.82 -38.14 -14.29
CA THR A 32 52.25 -36.81 -14.55
C THR A 32 51.16 -36.67 -13.50
N ASN A 33 51.43 -35.89 -12.46
CA ASN A 33 50.39 -35.53 -11.50
C ASN A 33 49.22 -34.98 -12.33
N PRO A 34 48.03 -35.59 -12.32
CA PRO A 34 46.92 -35.05 -13.07
C PRO A 34 46.69 -33.67 -12.49
N MET A 35 46.85 -32.63 -13.30
CA MET A 35 46.39 -31.30 -12.94
C MET A 35 44.88 -31.44 -12.85
N VAL A 36 44.39 -31.75 -11.65
CA VAL A 36 42.98 -31.72 -11.33
C VAL A 36 42.53 -30.32 -11.71
N PRO A 37 41.64 -30.14 -12.71
CA PRO A 37 41.13 -28.82 -13.01
C PRO A 37 40.45 -28.36 -11.73
N GLN A 38 41.08 -27.41 -11.05
CA GLN A 38 40.47 -26.76 -9.91
C GLN A 38 39.14 -26.23 -10.42
N PRO A 39 38.01 -26.53 -9.76
CA PRO A 39 36.76 -25.90 -10.12
C PRO A 39 37.02 -24.39 -10.11
N VAL A 40 36.88 -23.77 -11.27
CA VAL A 40 36.82 -22.30 -11.33
C VAL A 40 35.51 -21.97 -10.65
N TYR A 41 35.58 -21.76 -9.34
CA TYR A 41 34.48 -21.16 -8.61
C TYR A 41 34.32 -19.78 -9.22
N MET A 42 33.31 -19.61 -10.06
CA MET A 42 32.86 -18.29 -10.45
C MET A 42 32.31 -17.68 -9.16
N GLN A 43 33.17 -17.01 -8.41
CA GLN A 43 32.76 -16.18 -7.30
C GLN A 43 31.95 -15.05 -7.93
N GLN A 44 30.64 -15.19 -7.95
CA GLN A 44 29.78 -14.02 -8.03
C GLN A 44 30.06 -13.23 -6.77
N ARG A 45 30.83 -12.14 -6.90
CA ARG A 45 30.86 -11.12 -5.86
C ARG A 45 29.42 -10.69 -5.61
N LEU A 46 29.07 -10.39 -4.37
CA LEU A 46 27.86 -9.67 -4.03
C LEU A 46 27.98 -8.25 -4.64
N VAL A 47 27.77 -8.14 -5.95
CA VAL A 47 27.60 -6.88 -6.71
C VAL A 47 26.11 -6.48 -6.68
N SER A 48 25.32 -7.10 -5.79
CA SER A 48 23.88 -6.90 -5.66
C SER A 48 23.52 -5.49 -5.26
N ASP A 49 24.31 -4.92 -4.34
CA ASP A 49 23.96 -3.68 -3.66
C ASP A 49 24.19 -2.49 -4.59
N GLN A 50 25.30 -2.51 -5.34
CA GLN A 50 25.57 -1.54 -6.41
C GLN A 50 24.48 -1.56 -7.50
N ARG A 51 24.00 -2.75 -7.92
CA ARG A 51 22.94 -2.84 -8.92
C ARG A 51 21.61 -2.25 -8.41
N LEU A 52 21.31 -2.43 -7.14
CA LEU A 52 20.09 -1.88 -6.53
C LEU A 52 20.21 -0.37 -6.29
N SER A 53 21.38 0.12 -5.88
CA SER A 53 21.70 1.55 -5.80
C SER A 53 21.50 2.23 -7.18
N GLU A 54 22.15 1.71 -8.22
CA GLU A 54 22.02 2.24 -9.58
C GLU A 54 20.56 2.20 -10.09
N ALA A 55 19.82 1.12 -9.81
CA ALA A 55 18.43 0.98 -10.22
C ALA A 55 17.50 1.99 -9.51
N THR A 56 17.65 2.16 -8.20
CA THR A 56 16.81 3.08 -7.42
C THR A 56 17.12 4.54 -7.70
N LEU A 57 18.39 4.89 -7.92
CA LEU A 57 18.78 6.22 -8.36
C LEU A 57 18.18 6.55 -9.74
N ARG A 58 18.31 5.62 -10.69
CA ARG A 58 17.75 5.80 -12.03
C ARG A 58 16.23 5.99 -12.00
N GLU A 59 15.51 5.14 -11.28
CA GLU A 59 14.06 5.24 -11.15
C GLU A 59 13.64 6.61 -10.57
N LEU A 60 14.36 7.09 -9.55
CA LEU A 60 14.10 8.38 -8.92
C LEU A 60 14.37 9.56 -9.87
N GLU A 61 15.40 9.47 -10.72
CA GLU A 61 15.70 10.47 -11.76
C GLU A 61 14.65 10.48 -12.88
N ASP A 62 14.20 9.30 -13.31
CA ASP A 62 13.19 9.11 -14.34
C ASP A 62 11.83 9.64 -13.85
N GLU A 63 11.44 9.32 -12.62
CA GLU A 63 10.15 9.74 -12.04
C GLU A 63 10.05 11.26 -11.88
N ARG A 64 11.13 11.94 -11.47
CA ARG A 64 11.15 13.42 -11.32
C ARG A 64 10.99 14.18 -12.64
N GLN A 65 11.25 13.54 -13.76
CA GLN A 65 11.11 14.12 -15.09
C GLN A 65 9.76 13.78 -15.73
N ARG A 66 8.96 12.94 -15.07
CA ARG A 66 7.68 12.48 -15.58
C ARG A 66 6.69 13.64 -15.67
N ALA A 67 5.96 13.69 -16.79
CA ALA A 67 4.82 14.59 -16.91
C ALA A 67 3.61 14.03 -16.13
N GLY A 68 2.83 14.92 -15.52
CA GLY A 68 1.62 14.53 -14.78
C GLY A 68 1.88 14.05 -13.35
N LEU A 69 2.98 14.50 -12.72
CA LEU A 69 3.16 14.35 -11.27
C LEU A 69 1.98 15.02 -10.54
N PRO A 70 1.37 14.38 -9.54
CA PRO A 70 0.27 14.98 -8.81
C PRO A 70 0.70 16.28 -8.13
N GLU A 71 -0.08 17.34 -8.30
CA GLU A 71 0.12 18.59 -7.59
C GLU A 71 -0.46 18.51 -6.18
N LYS A 72 0.15 19.23 -5.24
CA LYS A 72 -0.37 19.29 -3.87
C LYS A 72 -1.69 20.08 -3.88
N PRO A 73 -2.82 19.48 -3.53
CA PRO A 73 -4.09 20.21 -3.50
C PRO A 73 -4.13 21.21 -2.33
N GLU A 74 -4.94 22.25 -2.48
CA GLU A 74 -5.23 23.19 -1.40
C GLU A 74 -6.13 22.54 -0.36
N ILE A 75 -5.81 22.75 0.92
CA ILE A 75 -6.61 22.19 2.02
C ILE A 75 -7.96 22.93 2.08
N PRO A 76 -9.10 22.22 2.12
CA PRO A 76 -10.41 22.85 2.18
C PRO A 76 -10.58 23.76 3.42
N GLU A 77 -11.37 24.82 3.28
CA GLU A 77 -11.50 25.86 4.31
C GLU A 77 -11.93 25.29 5.68
N GLY A 78 -11.24 25.74 6.72
CA GLY A 78 -11.50 25.35 8.12
C GLY A 78 -11.00 23.97 8.51
N TRP A 79 -10.50 23.17 7.57
CA TRP A 79 -9.88 21.88 7.86
C TRP A 79 -8.40 22.05 8.20
N THR A 80 -7.96 21.23 9.15
CA THR A 80 -6.56 20.98 9.46
C THR A 80 -6.23 19.54 9.10
N ILE A 81 -4.98 19.27 8.72
CA ILE A 81 -4.52 17.94 8.32
C ILE A 81 -3.29 17.53 9.12
N ASP A 82 -3.30 16.32 9.65
CA ASP A 82 -2.19 15.66 10.32
C ASP A 82 -1.72 14.50 9.45
N ARG A 83 -0.64 14.75 8.70
CA ARG A 83 0.03 13.78 7.83
C ARG A 83 1.53 13.89 8.01
N LYS A 84 2.22 12.76 8.08
CA LYS A 84 3.70 12.68 8.18
C LYS A 84 4.26 11.94 6.96
N PRO A 85 5.44 12.30 6.44
CA PRO A 85 6.12 11.50 5.42
C PRO A 85 6.27 10.04 5.86
N GLY A 86 6.00 9.11 4.95
CA GLY A 86 5.99 7.67 5.20
C GLY A 86 4.74 7.15 5.93
N VAL A 87 3.75 8.00 6.20
CA VAL A 87 2.45 7.61 6.77
C VAL A 87 1.35 7.92 5.76
N THR A 88 0.75 6.87 5.21
CA THR A 88 -0.30 6.95 4.19
C THR A 88 -1.65 7.38 4.77
N HIS A 89 -1.99 6.86 5.96
CA HIS A 89 -3.25 7.18 6.63
C HIS A 89 -3.10 8.49 7.41
N PHE A 90 -3.72 9.55 6.89
CA PHE A 90 -3.75 10.86 7.55
C PHE A 90 -5.08 11.10 8.27
N THR A 91 -5.08 12.10 9.14
CA THR A 91 -6.30 12.57 9.84
C THR A 91 -6.58 14.02 9.50
N MET A 92 -7.84 14.36 9.23
CA MET A 92 -8.29 15.75 9.11
C MET A 92 -9.21 16.12 10.26
N ARG A 93 -9.17 17.40 10.69
CA ARG A 93 -10.01 17.90 11.78
C ARG A 93 -10.54 19.29 11.49
N LYS A 94 -11.77 19.57 11.91
CA LYS A 94 -12.35 20.91 11.97
C LYS A 94 -13.34 21.03 13.12
N SER A 95 -13.57 22.25 13.59
CA SER A 95 -14.67 22.56 14.50
C SER A 95 -15.94 22.93 13.73
N HIS A 96 -17.10 22.66 14.33
CA HIS A 96 -18.41 23.06 13.83
C HIS A 96 -19.31 23.42 15.03
N GLY A 97 -19.28 24.69 15.45
CA GLY A 97 -19.90 25.11 16.71
C GLY A 97 -19.22 24.43 17.90
N ASP A 98 -20.01 23.72 18.71
CA ASP A 98 -19.51 22.93 19.85
C ASP A 98 -19.03 21.52 19.45
N GLU A 99 -19.18 21.14 18.18
CA GLU A 99 -18.80 19.84 17.66
C GLU A 99 -17.38 19.86 17.10
N GLU A 100 -16.67 18.73 17.22
CA GLU A 100 -15.43 18.47 16.50
C GLU A 100 -15.69 17.38 15.45
N ILE A 101 -15.32 17.68 14.20
CA ILE A 101 -15.41 16.76 13.07
C ILE A 101 -14.01 16.22 12.78
N ILE A 102 -13.87 14.91 12.77
CA ILE A 102 -12.59 14.23 12.57
C ILE A 102 -12.76 13.19 11.48
N LEU A 103 -11.88 13.24 10.48
CA LEU A 103 -11.84 12.27 9.39
C LEU A 103 -10.55 11.49 9.49
N GLN A 104 -10.65 10.16 9.57
CA GLN A 104 -9.50 9.26 9.70
C GLN A 104 -9.50 8.28 8.53
N LEU A 105 -8.47 8.31 7.68
CA LEU A 105 -8.27 7.25 6.69
C LEU A 105 -7.98 5.93 7.39
N THR A 106 -8.71 4.89 7.02
CA THR A 106 -8.60 3.54 7.62
C THR A 106 -8.01 2.52 6.64
N GLY A 107 -8.11 2.77 5.34
CA GLY A 107 -7.49 1.93 4.33
C GLY A 107 -7.77 2.33 2.89
N GLU A 108 -7.36 1.45 1.99
CA GLU A 108 -7.61 1.52 0.56
C GLU A 108 -7.91 0.10 0.04
N ASP A 109 -8.84 -0.02 -0.89
CA ASP A 109 -9.09 -1.25 -1.64
C ASP A 109 -8.71 -1.01 -3.12
N ARG A 110 -7.80 -1.86 -3.62
CA ARG A 110 -7.29 -1.84 -4.99
C ARG A 110 -7.70 -3.10 -5.77
N SER A 111 -8.71 -3.83 -5.30
CA SER A 111 -9.19 -5.05 -5.95
C SER A 111 -9.95 -4.79 -7.26
N ASN A 112 -10.50 -3.57 -7.39
CA ASN A 112 -11.22 -3.11 -8.57
C ASN A 112 -10.31 -2.29 -9.50
N GLU A 113 -10.80 -1.94 -10.69
CA GLU A 113 -10.09 -1.05 -11.63
C GLU A 113 -9.90 0.37 -11.06
N GLU A 114 -10.76 0.76 -10.12
CA GLU A 114 -10.72 2.03 -9.42
C GLU A 114 -10.29 1.84 -7.96
N ILE A 115 -9.48 2.76 -7.46
CA ILE A 115 -9.00 2.77 -6.06
C ILE A 115 -10.11 3.35 -5.20
N THR A 116 -10.64 2.55 -4.28
CA THR A 116 -11.58 3.04 -3.26
C THR A 116 -10.85 3.25 -1.95
N ARG A 117 -11.19 4.31 -1.22
CA ARG A 117 -10.53 4.68 0.05
C ARG A 117 -11.51 4.59 1.19
N THR A 118 -11.19 3.83 2.22
CA THR A 118 -12.04 3.67 3.40
C THR A 118 -11.61 4.62 4.52
N LEU A 119 -12.58 5.20 5.21
CA LEU A 119 -12.35 6.18 6.25
C LEU A 119 -13.49 6.22 7.27
N ASP A 120 -13.17 6.70 8.46
CA ASP A 120 -14.16 7.00 9.50
C ASP A 120 -14.32 8.51 9.64
N VAL A 121 -15.56 8.99 9.65
CA VAL A 121 -15.93 10.36 10.02
C VAL A 121 -16.58 10.35 11.39
N LEU A 122 -15.95 11.00 12.36
CA LEU A 122 -16.43 11.14 13.72
C LEU A 122 -16.95 12.55 13.93
N VAL A 123 -18.18 12.66 14.43
CA VAL A 123 -18.76 13.92 14.94
C VAL A 123 -18.86 13.81 16.45
N VAL A 124 -17.99 14.54 17.14
CA VAL A 124 -17.85 14.48 18.60
C VAL A 124 -18.50 15.69 19.25
N ASN A 125 -19.41 15.45 20.19
CA ASN A 125 -20.08 16.50 20.96
C ASN A 125 -20.51 15.96 22.34
N GLY A 126 -20.39 16.78 23.39
CA GLY A 126 -20.86 16.42 24.74
C GLY A 126 -20.26 15.12 25.30
N GLY A 127 -19.03 14.78 24.90
CA GLY A 127 -18.35 13.54 25.29
C GLY A 127 -18.92 12.27 24.63
N LYS A 128 -19.67 12.41 23.54
CA LYS A 128 -20.21 11.32 22.71
C LYS A 128 -19.73 11.48 21.28
N ALA A 129 -19.83 10.42 20.49
CA ALA A 129 -19.49 10.47 19.08
C ALA A 129 -20.54 9.75 18.23
N LEU A 130 -20.87 10.36 17.09
CA LEU A 130 -21.55 9.70 15.99
C LEU A 130 -20.49 9.42 14.92
N VAL A 131 -20.34 8.15 14.55
CA VAL A 131 -19.23 7.66 13.72
C VAL A 131 -19.81 7.06 12.44
N PHE A 132 -19.41 7.59 11.30
CA PHE A 132 -19.75 7.08 9.98
C PHE A 132 -18.54 6.34 9.42
N GLY A 133 -18.68 5.04 9.18
CA GLY A 133 -17.73 4.32 8.34
C GLY A 133 -18.12 4.53 6.88
N MET A 134 -17.18 5.01 6.08
CA MET A 134 -17.43 5.52 4.74
C MET A 134 -16.34 5.08 3.76
N SER A 135 -16.66 5.13 2.48
CA SER A 135 -15.70 5.02 1.38
C SER A 135 -15.76 6.27 0.50
N VAL A 136 -14.65 6.56 -0.18
CA VAL A 136 -14.61 7.46 -1.33
C VAL A 136 -14.54 6.61 -2.59
N GLU A 137 -15.51 6.82 -3.48
CA GLU A 137 -15.71 6.09 -4.74
C GLU A 137 -16.08 7.12 -5.81
N ASP A 138 -15.33 7.20 -6.92
CA ASP A 138 -15.50 8.20 -8.00
C ASP A 138 -15.63 9.65 -7.50
N GLY A 139 -14.88 10.00 -6.45
CA GLY A 139 -14.91 11.34 -5.85
C GLY A 139 -16.16 11.67 -5.03
N GLU A 140 -17.01 10.68 -4.75
CA GLU A 140 -18.20 10.80 -3.91
C GLU A 140 -18.04 10.02 -2.61
N PHE A 141 -18.74 10.46 -1.56
CA PHE A 141 -18.78 9.76 -0.29
C PHE A 141 -19.90 8.71 -0.28
N VAL A 142 -19.55 7.47 0.06
CA VAL A 142 -20.49 6.37 0.29
C VAL A 142 -20.52 6.04 1.78
N ILE A 143 -21.71 6.08 2.40
CA ILE A 143 -21.88 5.68 3.80
C ILE A 143 -22.04 4.15 3.83
N ASN A 144 -21.18 3.46 4.59
CA ASN A 144 -21.21 2.00 4.72
C ASN A 144 -21.85 1.57 6.04
N ASN A 145 -21.59 2.31 7.13
CA ASN A 145 -22.17 2.04 8.44
C ASN A 145 -22.28 3.30 9.28
N VAL A 146 -23.25 3.32 10.21
CA VAL A 146 -23.45 4.43 11.16
C VAL A 146 -23.49 3.88 12.59
N CYS A 147 -22.52 4.29 13.39
CA CYS A 147 -22.33 3.86 14.75
C CYS A 147 -22.54 5.02 15.72
N PHE A 148 -23.17 4.75 16.87
CA PHE A 148 -23.16 5.69 18.00
C PHE A 148 -22.24 5.20 19.11
N ARG A 149 -21.48 6.12 19.70
CA ARG A 149 -20.55 5.85 20.80
C ARG A 149 -20.88 6.78 21.97
N HIS A 150 -21.36 6.19 23.05
CA HIS A 150 -21.69 6.93 24.28
C HIS A 150 -20.45 7.47 25.00
N ASP A 151 -19.31 6.81 24.81
CA ASP A 151 -17.99 7.25 25.28
C ASP A 151 -17.20 7.81 24.09
N GLY A 152 -17.16 9.14 23.98
CA GLY A 152 -16.42 9.84 22.95
C GLY A 152 -14.90 9.69 23.09
N LYS A 153 -14.37 9.43 24.30
CA LYS A 153 -12.94 9.19 24.47
C LYS A 153 -12.55 7.86 23.84
N LEU A 154 -13.35 6.81 24.09
CA LEU A 154 -13.16 5.52 23.43
C LEU A 154 -13.30 5.63 21.90
N ALA A 155 -14.24 6.44 21.41
CA ALA A 155 -14.40 6.66 19.98
C ALA A 155 -13.15 7.28 19.32
N LEU A 156 -12.53 8.25 20.01
CA LEU A 156 -11.33 8.96 19.55
C LEU A 156 -10.03 8.15 19.67
N ASP A 157 -10.03 7.11 20.52
CA ASP A 157 -8.84 6.30 20.77
C ASP A 157 -8.55 5.37 19.57
N THR A 158 -7.37 5.53 18.99
CA THR A 158 -6.88 4.79 17.82
C THR A 158 -5.94 3.64 18.18
N SER A 159 -5.82 3.29 19.45
CA SER A 159 -5.04 2.13 19.88
C SER A 159 -5.68 0.82 19.44
N ALA A 160 -4.86 -0.23 19.27
CA ALA A 160 -5.36 -1.56 18.90
C ALA A 160 -6.36 -2.12 19.93
N GLU A 161 -6.12 -1.84 21.23
CA GLU A 161 -7.02 -2.23 22.31
C GLU A 161 -8.37 -1.51 22.20
N ALA A 162 -8.37 -0.19 21.98
CA ALA A 162 -9.61 0.55 21.75
C ALA A 162 -10.34 0.06 20.50
N GLN A 163 -9.63 -0.29 19.42
CA GLN A 163 -10.24 -0.85 18.22
C GLN A 163 -10.94 -2.19 18.49
N PHE A 164 -10.29 -3.06 19.28
CA PHE A 164 -10.89 -4.32 19.70
C PHE A 164 -12.15 -4.08 20.55
N GLN A 165 -12.09 -3.19 21.54
CA GLN A 165 -13.25 -2.81 22.36
C GLN A 165 -14.40 -2.27 21.50
N LYS A 166 -14.10 -1.38 20.53
CA LYS A 166 -15.10 -0.84 19.59
C LYS A 166 -15.73 -1.92 18.72
N SER A 167 -14.98 -2.94 18.29
CA SER A 167 -15.51 -4.05 17.49
C SER A 167 -16.51 -4.95 18.22
N GLN A 168 -16.53 -4.90 19.56
CA GLN A 168 -17.49 -5.63 20.39
C GLN A 168 -18.80 -4.84 20.60
N LEU A 169 -18.82 -3.55 20.23
CA LEU A 169 -19.99 -2.70 20.34
C LEU A 169 -20.90 -2.86 19.12
N TYR A 170 -22.15 -2.44 19.25
CA TYR A 170 -23.09 -2.43 18.14
C TYR A 170 -22.57 -1.54 16.99
N MET A 171 -22.60 -2.08 15.77
CA MET A 171 -22.05 -1.45 14.55
C MET A 171 -23.10 -0.64 13.77
N GLY A 172 -24.31 -0.51 14.31
CA GLY A 172 -25.44 0.04 13.59
C GLY A 172 -26.24 -1.03 12.84
N PRO A 173 -27.41 -0.64 12.31
CA PRO A 173 -28.19 -1.49 11.42
C PRO A 173 -27.53 -1.57 10.04
N ASP A 174 -27.96 -2.53 9.23
CA ASP A 174 -27.69 -2.47 7.79
C ASP A 174 -28.40 -1.25 7.21
N LEU A 175 -27.72 -0.45 6.38
CA LEU A 175 -28.31 0.72 5.75
C LEU A 175 -29.43 0.35 4.77
N ALA A 176 -29.38 -0.85 4.17
CA ALA A 176 -30.42 -1.33 3.27
C ALA A 176 -31.76 -1.56 3.98
N ASP A 177 -31.76 -1.73 5.30
CA ASP A 177 -32.96 -1.89 6.12
C ASP A 177 -33.53 -0.54 6.61
N LEU A 178 -32.86 0.58 6.33
CA LEU A 178 -33.31 1.91 6.72
C LEU A 178 -34.19 2.53 5.63
N GLU A 179 -35.13 3.38 6.05
CA GLU A 179 -35.91 4.19 5.12
C GLU A 179 -35.04 5.28 4.48
N ASP A 180 -35.21 5.49 3.16
CA ASP A 180 -34.43 6.47 2.37
C ASP A 180 -34.36 7.85 3.02
N HIS A 181 -35.46 8.34 3.58
CA HIS A 181 -35.52 9.67 4.20
C HIS A 181 -34.52 9.85 5.35
N LEU A 182 -34.22 8.77 6.09
CA LEU A 182 -33.27 8.79 7.20
C LEU A 182 -31.83 8.77 6.66
N VAL A 183 -31.56 7.98 5.62
CA VAL A 183 -30.26 7.93 4.95
C VAL A 183 -29.93 9.30 4.32
N ASP A 184 -30.89 9.89 3.61
CA ASP A 184 -30.77 11.24 3.03
C ASP A 184 -30.51 12.31 4.09
N SER A 185 -31.10 12.13 5.28
CA SER A 185 -30.88 13.02 6.42
C SER A 185 -29.46 12.89 6.97
N PHE A 186 -28.86 11.70 6.99
CA PHE A 186 -27.44 11.52 7.35
C PHE A 186 -26.51 12.20 6.34
N THR A 187 -26.75 12.01 5.05
CA THR A 187 -25.98 12.67 3.99
C THR A 187 -26.08 14.19 4.10
N SER A 188 -27.29 14.73 4.30
CA SER A 188 -27.51 16.16 4.50
C SER A 188 -26.82 16.70 5.76
N TYR A 189 -26.85 15.93 6.84
CA TYR A 189 -26.19 16.25 8.11
C TYR A 189 -24.66 16.37 7.96
N LEU A 190 -24.05 15.46 7.20
CA LEU A 190 -22.62 15.45 6.89
C LEU A 190 -22.23 16.60 5.94
N SER A 191 -23.03 16.82 4.89
CA SER A 191 -22.80 17.89 3.92
C SER A 191 -22.83 19.28 4.59
N ALA A 192 -23.74 19.51 5.53
CA ALA A 192 -23.80 20.76 6.31
C ALA A 192 -22.53 21.04 7.17
N ARG A 193 -21.72 20.00 7.45
CA ARG A 193 -20.43 20.10 8.15
C ARG A 193 -19.24 20.23 7.20
N GLY A 194 -19.49 20.18 5.89
CA GLY A 194 -18.46 20.21 4.85
C GLY A 194 -17.85 18.84 4.56
N VAL A 195 -18.55 17.75 4.91
CA VAL A 195 -18.24 16.40 4.45
C VAL A 195 -19.10 16.14 3.21
N ASN A 196 -18.55 16.49 2.04
CA ASN A 196 -19.22 16.48 0.75
C ASN A 196 -18.22 16.15 -0.38
N ASP A 197 -18.69 16.12 -1.62
CA ASP A 197 -17.90 15.69 -2.79
C ASP A 197 -16.64 16.55 -3.01
N THR A 198 -16.65 17.82 -2.61
CA THR A 198 -15.44 18.66 -2.64
C THR A 198 -14.36 18.13 -1.70
N LEU A 199 -14.74 17.69 -0.51
CA LEU A 199 -13.80 17.06 0.43
C LEU A 199 -13.39 15.66 -0.02
N ALA A 200 -14.31 14.86 -0.57
CA ALA A 200 -13.98 13.55 -1.14
C ALA A 200 -12.94 13.66 -2.26
N ASN A 201 -13.15 14.59 -3.19
CA ASN A 201 -12.21 14.85 -4.28
C ASN A 201 -10.84 15.38 -3.77
N PHE A 202 -10.83 16.20 -2.70
CA PHE A 202 -9.59 16.59 -2.04
C PHE A 202 -8.84 15.37 -1.47
N ILE A 203 -9.53 14.43 -0.84
CA ILE A 203 -8.92 13.21 -0.27
C ILE A 203 -8.21 12.42 -1.36
N ASP A 204 -8.84 12.21 -2.51
CA ASP A 204 -8.23 11.50 -3.64
C ASP A 204 -6.99 12.22 -4.17
N GLN A 205 -7.09 13.52 -4.44
CA GLN A 205 -5.96 14.32 -4.92
C GLN A 205 -4.80 14.33 -3.91
N PHE A 206 -5.11 14.51 -2.62
CA PHE A 206 -4.11 14.59 -1.57
C PHE A 206 -3.45 13.24 -1.34
N SER A 207 -4.21 12.14 -1.39
CA SER A 207 -3.69 10.79 -1.33
C SER A 207 -2.71 10.52 -2.47
N LEU A 208 -3.07 10.82 -3.72
CA LEU A 208 -2.18 10.65 -4.87
C LEU A 208 -0.88 11.47 -4.74
N TRP A 209 -0.98 12.75 -4.35
CA TRP A 209 0.19 13.58 -4.09
C TRP A 209 1.08 13.03 -2.97
N SER A 210 0.47 12.58 -1.88
CA SER A 210 1.21 12.07 -0.73
C SER A 210 1.88 10.72 -1.01
N GLU A 211 1.23 9.85 -1.78
CA GLU A 211 1.78 8.57 -2.25
C GLU A 211 2.99 8.82 -3.16
N GLN A 212 2.90 9.76 -4.09
CA GLN A 212 4.03 10.15 -4.93
C GLN A 212 5.22 10.63 -4.09
N ALA A 213 4.98 11.50 -3.11
CA ALA A 213 6.03 11.99 -2.22
C ALA A 213 6.67 10.86 -1.39
N ASP A 214 5.86 9.90 -0.91
CA ASP A 214 6.36 8.73 -0.18
C ASP A 214 7.09 7.75 -1.08
N TYR A 215 6.70 7.59 -2.34
CA TYR A 215 7.41 6.77 -3.32
C TYR A 215 8.81 7.30 -3.60
N GLU A 216 8.94 8.60 -3.84
CA GLU A 216 10.26 9.23 -4.01
C GLU A 216 11.13 9.10 -2.75
N GLU A 217 10.56 9.28 -1.57
CA GLU A 217 11.29 9.12 -0.31
C GLU A 217 11.66 7.66 -0.05
N TRP A 218 10.83 6.70 -0.46
CA TRP A 218 11.09 5.28 -0.39
C TRP A 218 12.26 4.88 -1.30
N LEU A 219 12.27 5.33 -2.56
CA LEU A 219 13.39 5.13 -3.49
C LEU A 219 14.68 5.74 -2.94
N SER A 220 14.61 6.99 -2.47
CA SER A 220 15.72 7.72 -1.84
C SER A 220 16.28 6.97 -0.62
N SER A 221 15.40 6.45 0.23
CA SER A 221 15.78 5.72 1.44
C SER A 221 16.42 4.37 1.14
N ILE A 222 15.86 3.61 0.19
CA ILE A 222 16.46 2.34 -0.26
C ILE A 222 17.82 2.60 -0.87
N ASN A 223 17.94 3.58 -1.78
CA ASN A 223 19.21 3.91 -2.40
C ASN A 223 20.29 4.21 -1.34
N LYS A 224 19.98 5.07 -0.36
CA LYS A 224 20.89 5.40 0.75
C LYS A 224 21.25 4.18 1.62
N PHE A 225 20.34 3.22 1.77
CA PHE A 225 20.57 2.03 2.58
C PHE A 225 21.53 1.04 1.90
N VAL A 226 21.51 0.95 0.56
CA VAL A 226 22.30 -0.02 -0.21
C VAL A 226 23.54 0.58 -0.89
N SER A 227 23.76 1.89 -0.74
CA SER A 227 24.96 2.61 -1.23
C SER A 227 26.03 2.70 -0.15
#